data_AF-A0A0F5JGW3-F1
#
_entry.id   AF-A0A0F5JGW3-F1
#
_cell.length_a   1.000
_cell.length_b   1.000
_cell.length_c   1.000
_cell.angle_alpha   90.00
_cell.angle_beta   90.00
_cell.angle_gamma   90.00
#
_symmetry.space_group_name_H-M   'P 1'
#
loop_
_entity.id
_entity.type
_entity.pdbx_description
1 polymer ?
#
loop_
_entity_poly.entity_id
_entity_poly.type
_entity_poly.pdbx_seq_one_letter_code
_entity_poly.pdbx_strand_id
1 'polypeptide(L)'
;MNEEIKEKLRRWANEYNVSGFIKDDPVQFPHRYTEKRDIEVSAFITSWISYGRRELILRKANELHDAMGPSPYRWIRNEGYKNLAGNSVELGKRDTFYRFYTYSHLCQLCDRLKSIYEEYDSLEDALSASPYPNPVTKIQDIFSGIEGIPVLTGTSACKRLAMFLRWMVRKDGIVDFGIWETAIKPHELIIPLDTHVHQISLELGLTEQKNATLKTAVEITEALKQVFPDDPCLGDFALFGYDINREK
;
A
#
# COMPACT_ATOMS: atom_id res chain seq x y z
N MET A 1 2.06 13.28 24.04
CA MET A 1 3.24 13.69 23.25
C MET A 1 3.63 15.11 23.63
N ASN A 2 4.91 15.42 23.86
CA ASN A 2 5.36 16.79 24.18
C ASN A 2 5.37 17.68 22.91
N GLU A 3 5.34 19.01 23.07
CA GLU A 3 5.23 19.94 21.92
C GLU A 3 6.46 19.90 21.00
N GLU A 4 7.66 19.69 21.53
CA GLU A 4 8.89 19.58 20.73
C GLU A 4 8.80 18.45 19.69
N ILE A 5 8.29 17.28 20.09
CA ILE A 5 8.08 16.15 19.17
C ILE A 5 7.00 16.47 18.15
N LYS A 6 5.92 17.16 18.54
CA LYS A 6 4.85 17.55 17.60
C LYS A 6 5.37 18.50 16.53
N GLU A 7 6.12 19.52 16.90
CA GLU A 7 6.74 20.47 15.97
C GLU A 7 7.72 19.78 15.02
N LYS A 8 8.53 18.85 15.55
CA LYS A 8 9.48 18.04 14.78
C LYS A 8 8.76 17.20 13.72
N LEU A 9 7.67 16.51 14.09
CA LEU A 9 6.84 15.73 13.16
C LEU A 9 6.20 16.60 12.08
N ARG A 10 5.64 17.78 12.43
CA ARG A 10 5.07 18.73 11.45
C ARG A 10 6.11 19.21 10.45
N ARG A 11 7.32 19.55 10.93
CA ARG A 11 8.41 20.01 10.07
C ARG A 11 8.83 18.93 9.08
N TRP A 12 9.06 17.70 9.54
CA TRP A 12 9.45 16.61 8.66
C TRP A 12 8.36 16.23 7.67
N ALA A 13 7.10 16.19 8.10
CA ALA A 13 5.98 15.97 7.20
C ALA A 13 6.01 16.94 6.01
N ASN A 14 6.24 18.24 6.27
CA ASN A 14 6.36 19.26 5.22
C ASN A 14 7.62 19.11 4.35
N GLU A 15 8.72 18.64 4.93
CA GLU A 15 9.99 18.43 4.22
C GLU A 15 9.91 17.26 3.23
N TYR A 16 9.18 16.19 3.59
CA TYR A 16 9.19 14.93 2.87
C TYR A 16 7.94 14.65 2.05
N ASN A 17 6.80 15.26 2.37
CA ASN A 17 5.59 15.16 1.54
C ASN A 17 5.68 16.12 0.34
N VAL A 18 6.57 15.80 -0.59
CA VAL A 18 6.87 16.59 -1.79
C VAL A 18 6.83 15.71 -3.04
N SER A 19 6.57 16.28 -4.21
CA SER A 19 6.45 15.53 -5.47
C SER A 19 7.71 14.74 -5.83
N GLY A 20 8.89 15.19 -5.38
CA GLY A 20 10.16 14.48 -5.51
C GLY A 20 10.14 13.07 -4.88
N PHE A 21 9.28 12.83 -3.89
CA PHE A 21 9.08 11.52 -3.27
C PHE A 21 8.65 10.45 -4.29
N ILE A 22 7.81 10.83 -5.26
CA ILE A 22 7.20 9.88 -6.20
C ILE A 22 8.28 9.14 -7.00
N LYS A 23 9.30 9.85 -7.49
CA LYS A 23 10.25 9.34 -8.49
C LYS A 23 10.94 8.03 -8.08
N ASP A 24 11.25 7.87 -6.80
CA ASP A 24 12.00 6.72 -6.29
C ASP A 24 11.11 5.76 -5.47
N ASP A 25 9.83 6.08 -5.32
CA ASP A 25 8.86 5.27 -4.58
C ASP A 25 7.99 4.42 -5.53
N PRO A 26 7.52 3.23 -5.12
CA PRO A 26 6.59 2.43 -5.91
C PRO A 26 5.29 3.16 -6.29
N VAL A 27 4.86 4.20 -5.57
CA VAL A 27 3.69 5.01 -5.95
C VAL A 27 3.80 5.62 -7.36
N GLN A 28 5.01 5.74 -7.93
CA GLN A 28 5.21 6.21 -9.30
C GLN A 28 4.48 5.39 -10.37
N PHE A 29 4.22 4.11 -10.11
CA PHE A 29 3.63 3.22 -11.10
C PHE A 29 2.13 3.52 -11.30
N PRO A 30 1.33 3.66 -10.24
CA PRO A 30 -0.03 4.20 -10.33
C PRO A 30 -0.12 5.59 -10.96
N HIS A 31 0.88 6.45 -10.73
CA HIS A 31 0.95 7.80 -11.33
C HIS A 31 1.11 7.80 -12.86
N ARG A 32 1.32 6.63 -13.48
CA ARG A 32 1.32 6.48 -14.95
C ARG A 32 -0.08 6.51 -15.56
N TYR A 33 -1.14 6.47 -14.74
CA TYR A 33 -2.52 6.36 -15.20
C TYR A 33 -3.39 7.49 -14.65
N THR A 34 -4.48 7.78 -15.35
CA THR A 34 -5.45 8.84 -14.97
C THR A 34 -6.82 8.28 -14.62
N GLU A 35 -7.21 7.14 -15.20
CA GLU A 35 -8.51 6.52 -14.96
C GLU A 35 -8.55 5.84 -13.58
N LYS A 36 -9.63 6.06 -12.82
CA LYS A 36 -9.80 5.52 -11.45
C LYS A 36 -9.47 4.03 -11.36
N ARG A 37 -10.08 3.22 -12.23
CA ARG A 37 -9.92 1.75 -12.22
C ARG A 37 -8.48 1.33 -12.56
N ASP A 38 -7.81 2.05 -13.45
CA ASP A 38 -6.43 1.77 -13.83
C ASP A 38 -5.46 2.09 -12.66
N ILE A 39 -5.67 3.23 -11.99
CA ILE A 39 -4.93 3.61 -10.79
C ILE A 39 -5.16 2.58 -9.68
N GLU A 40 -6.40 2.17 -9.43
CA GLU A 40 -6.76 1.17 -8.42
C GLU A 40 -6.05 -0.17 -8.65
N VAL A 41 -6.10 -0.72 -9.87
CA VAL A 41 -5.42 -1.98 -10.22
C VAL A 41 -3.91 -1.85 -10.09
N SER A 42 -3.33 -0.79 -10.67
CA SER A 42 -1.90 -0.51 -10.60
C SER A 42 -1.41 -0.40 -9.16
N ALA A 43 -2.13 0.37 -8.33
CA ALA A 43 -1.79 0.62 -6.94
C ALA A 43 -1.86 -0.65 -6.12
N PHE A 44 -2.92 -1.45 -6.30
CA PHE A 44 -3.07 -2.68 -5.54
C PHE A 44 -1.97 -3.68 -5.86
N ILE A 45 -1.71 -3.96 -7.14
CA ILE A 45 -0.68 -4.92 -7.55
C ILE A 45 0.72 -4.43 -7.15
N THR A 46 0.99 -3.13 -7.31
CA THR A 46 2.28 -2.54 -6.89
C THR A 46 2.47 -2.65 -5.39
N SER A 47 1.43 -2.37 -4.60
CA SER A 47 1.49 -2.50 -3.14
C SER A 47 1.70 -3.96 -2.72
N TRP A 48 1.09 -4.92 -3.42
CA TRP A 48 1.22 -6.35 -3.14
C TRP A 48 2.66 -6.84 -3.31
N ILE A 49 3.40 -6.35 -4.30
CA ILE A 49 4.84 -6.70 -4.45
C ILE A 49 5.80 -5.82 -3.63
N SER A 50 5.31 -4.80 -2.91
CA SER A 50 6.15 -3.82 -2.21
C SER A 50 6.71 -4.32 -0.87
N TYR A 51 7.54 -5.36 -0.93
CA TYR A 51 8.28 -5.88 0.22
C TYR A 51 9.70 -6.29 -0.18
N GLY A 52 10.68 -5.83 0.58
CA GLY A 52 12.10 -6.09 0.31
C GLY A 52 12.87 -4.90 -0.22
N ARG A 53 13.96 -5.18 -0.94
CA ARG A 53 14.84 -4.14 -1.52
C ARG A 53 14.07 -3.32 -2.55
N ARG A 54 14.05 -1.99 -2.35
CA ARG A 54 13.38 -1.01 -3.21
C ARG A 54 13.68 -1.23 -4.70
N GLU A 55 14.96 -1.34 -5.08
CA GLU A 55 15.37 -1.54 -6.48
C GLU A 55 14.67 -2.76 -7.14
N LEU A 56 14.53 -3.87 -6.41
CA LEU A 56 13.86 -5.07 -6.93
C LEU A 56 12.35 -4.88 -7.03
N ILE A 57 11.75 -4.12 -6.11
CA ILE A 57 10.33 -3.75 -6.18
C ILE A 57 10.09 -2.93 -7.46
N LEU A 58 10.88 -1.87 -7.65
CA LEU A 58 10.74 -0.99 -8.81
C LEU A 58 10.93 -1.74 -10.13
N ARG A 59 11.94 -2.61 -10.21
CA ARG A 59 12.18 -3.44 -11.41
C ARG A 59 10.98 -4.33 -11.73
N LYS A 60 10.47 -5.07 -10.74
CA LYS A 60 9.34 -5.98 -10.95
C LYS A 60 8.03 -5.24 -11.24
N ALA A 61 7.80 -4.11 -10.57
CA ALA A 61 6.67 -3.25 -10.85
C ALA A 61 6.73 -2.73 -12.29
N ASN A 62 7.91 -2.32 -12.79
CA ASN A 62 8.07 -1.88 -14.17
C ASN A 62 7.74 -3.00 -15.17
N GLU A 63 8.27 -4.21 -14.97
CA GLU A 63 7.93 -5.37 -15.82
C GLU A 63 6.42 -5.63 -15.89
N LEU A 64 5.72 -5.55 -14.75
CA LEU A 64 4.26 -5.69 -14.72
C LEU A 64 3.54 -4.57 -15.48
N HIS A 65 3.98 -3.33 -15.31
CA HIS A 65 3.34 -2.18 -15.93
C HIS A 65 3.58 -2.15 -17.45
N ASP A 66 4.75 -2.59 -17.91
CA ASP A 66 5.03 -2.78 -19.33
C ASP A 66 4.10 -3.86 -19.93
N ALA A 67 3.83 -4.94 -19.18
CA ALA A 67 2.89 -5.99 -19.59
C ALA A 67 1.42 -5.55 -19.56
N MET A 68 1.03 -4.70 -18.60
CA MET A 68 -0.31 -4.12 -18.50
C MET A 68 -0.59 -3.12 -19.64
N GLY A 69 0.45 -2.42 -20.09
CA GLY A 69 0.34 -1.39 -21.13
C GLY A 69 -0.50 -0.20 -20.65
N PRO A 70 -1.30 0.43 -21.54
CA PRO A 70 -1.96 1.70 -21.23
C PRO A 70 -3.16 1.59 -20.28
N SER A 71 -3.66 0.39 -19.99
CA SER A 71 -4.82 0.21 -19.09
C SER A 71 -4.74 -1.11 -18.31
N PRO A 72 -4.21 -1.07 -17.07
CA PRO A 72 -4.26 -2.18 -16.12
C PRO A 72 -5.65 -2.77 -15.93
N TYR A 73 -6.69 -1.95 -15.89
CA TYR A 73 -8.07 -2.42 -15.77
C TYR A 73 -8.47 -3.30 -16.96
N ARG A 74 -8.23 -2.83 -18.20
CA ARG A 74 -8.52 -3.66 -19.40
C ARG A 74 -7.66 -4.90 -19.44
N TRP A 75 -6.41 -4.82 -19.00
CA TRP A 75 -5.51 -5.97 -18.91
C TRP A 75 -6.06 -7.05 -17.96
N ILE A 76 -6.62 -6.66 -16.81
CA ILE A 76 -7.34 -7.57 -15.90
C ILE A 76 -8.61 -8.13 -16.56
N ARG A 77 -9.46 -7.26 -17.12
CA ARG A 77 -10.74 -7.67 -17.75
C ARG A 77 -10.56 -8.66 -18.90
N ASN A 78 -9.49 -8.51 -19.68
CA ASN A 78 -9.15 -9.35 -20.82
C ASN A 78 -8.19 -10.50 -20.47
N GLU A 79 -7.96 -10.75 -19.17
CA GLU A 79 -7.13 -11.86 -18.69
C GLU A 79 -5.68 -11.86 -19.19
N GLY A 80 -5.11 -10.68 -19.45
CA GLY A 80 -3.76 -10.53 -20.01
C GLY A 80 -2.66 -11.17 -19.15
N TYR A 81 -2.88 -11.32 -17.85
CA TYR A 81 -1.98 -11.98 -16.90
C TYR A 81 -1.75 -13.47 -17.20
N LYS A 82 -2.69 -14.15 -17.85
CA LYS A 82 -2.54 -15.57 -18.22
C LYS A 82 -1.38 -15.80 -19.18
N ASN A 83 -1.08 -14.80 -20.02
CA ASN A 83 0.05 -14.86 -20.96
C ASN A 83 1.41 -14.74 -20.25
N LEU A 84 1.49 -14.11 -19.07
CA LEU A 84 2.73 -14.04 -18.29
C LEU A 84 3.07 -15.37 -17.63
N ALA A 85 2.05 -16.08 -17.14
CA ALA A 85 2.22 -17.39 -16.51
C ALA A 85 2.64 -18.47 -17.52
N GLY A 86 2.03 -18.48 -18.71
CA GLY A 86 2.27 -19.49 -19.76
C GLY A 86 3.70 -19.50 -20.33
N ASN A 87 4.44 -18.40 -20.21
CA ASN A 87 5.82 -18.29 -20.71
C ASN A 87 6.88 -18.74 -19.70
N SER A 88 6.50 -19.05 -18.46
CA SER A 88 7.44 -18.99 -17.32
C SER A 88 7.79 -20.34 -16.69
N VAL A 89 7.10 -21.42 -17.07
CA VAL A 89 7.36 -22.76 -16.52
C VAL A 89 7.70 -23.73 -17.64
N GLU A 90 8.97 -23.77 -18.02
CA GLU A 90 9.51 -24.95 -18.71
C GLU A 90 9.27 -26.19 -17.83
N LEU A 91 8.92 -27.31 -18.47
CA LEU A 91 8.65 -28.57 -17.79
C LEU A 91 9.83 -28.94 -16.86
N GLY A 92 9.59 -28.90 -15.54
CA GLY A 92 10.59 -29.22 -14.51
C GLY A 92 11.24 -28.04 -13.79
N LYS A 93 10.93 -26.78 -14.11
CA LYS A 93 11.37 -25.60 -13.33
C LYS A 93 10.31 -25.13 -12.33
N ARG A 94 10.76 -24.44 -11.27
CA ARG A 94 9.85 -23.85 -10.26
C ARG A 94 9.21 -22.57 -10.81
N ASP A 95 7.90 -22.47 -10.66
CA ASP A 95 7.09 -21.27 -10.93
C ASP A 95 7.50 -20.14 -9.97
N THR A 96 8.38 -19.24 -10.40
CA THR A 96 8.89 -18.14 -9.58
C THR A 96 8.61 -16.80 -10.25
N PHE A 97 8.04 -15.85 -9.51
CA PHE A 97 7.65 -14.54 -10.02
C PHE A 97 8.39 -13.41 -9.32
N TYR A 98 8.25 -13.32 -7.99
CA TYR A 98 8.89 -12.29 -7.17
C TYR A 98 9.08 -12.79 -5.75
N ARG A 99 10.34 -12.96 -5.33
CA ARG A 99 10.70 -13.51 -4.01
C ARG A 99 10.02 -14.86 -3.75
N PHE A 100 8.98 -14.88 -2.92
CA PHE A 100 8.21 -16.08 -2.58
C PHE A 100 6.89 -16.18 -3.36
N TYR A 101 6.56 -15.21 -4.20
CA TYR A 101 5.43 -15.28 -5.12
C TYR A 101 5.78 -16.03 -6.39
N THR A 102 4.78 -16.73 -6.89
CA THR A 102 4.75 -17.51 -8.12
C THR A 102 3.83 -16.81 -9.13
N TYR A 103 3.89 -17.19 -10.41
CA TYR A 103 2.91 -16.69 -11.39
C TYR A 103 1.51 -17.19 -11.08
N SER A 104 1.36 -18.38 -10.50
CA SER A 104 0.08 -18.86 -9.99
C SER A 104 -0.54 -17.91 -8.95
N HIS A 105 0.25 -17.38 -8.01
CA HIS A 105 -0.24 -16.39 -7.04
C HIS A 105 -0.66 -15.07 -7.72
N LEU A 106 0.09 -14.61 -8.73
CA LEU A 106 -0.30 -13.44 -9.52
C LEU A 106 -1.64 -13.69 -10.25
N CYS A 107 -1.81 -14.87 -10.86
CA CYS A 107 -3.07 -15.23 -11.53
C CYS A 107 -4.24 -15.20 -10.55
N GLN A 108 -4.11 -15.82 -9.38
CA GLN A 108 -5.16 -15.82 -8.35
C GLN A 108 -5.55 -14.39 -7.91
N LEU A 109 -4.54 -13.52 -7.72
CA LEU A 109 -4.77 -12.11 -7.40
C LEU A 109 -5.53 -11.39 -8.53
N CYS A 110 -5.13 -11.62 -9.79
CA CYS A 110 -5.76 -10.98 -10.94
C CYS A 110 -7.17 -11.53 -11.23
N ASP A 111 -7.39 -12.84 -11.04
CA ASP A 111 -8.71 -13.47 -11.09
C ASP A 111 -9.63 -12.84 -10.03
N ARG A 112 -9.13 -12.63 -8.80
CA ARG A 112 -9.89 -11.95 -7.73
C ARG A 112 -10.23 -10.51 -8.13
N LEU A 113 -9.28 -9.74 -8.65
CA LEU A 113 -9.53 -8.38 -9.14
C LEU A 113 -10.60 -8.39 -10.24
N LYS A 114 -10.50 -9.31 -11.20
CA LYS A 114 -11.46 -9.45 -12.29
C LYS A 114 -12.86 -9.70 -11.75
N SER A 115 -13.03 -10.67 -10.84
CA SER A 115 -14.33 -10.96 -10.21
C SER A 115 -14.89 -9.76 -9.45
N ILE A 116 -14.05 -9.01 -8.73
CA ILE A 116 -14.48 -7.77 -8.06
C ILE A 116 -15.02 -6.78 -9.09
N TYR A 117 -14.30 -6.54 -10.19
CA TYR A 117 -14.75 -5.60 -11.24
C TYR A 117 -15.87 -6.14 -12.15
N GLU A 118 -16.26 -7.41 -12.02
CA GLU A 118 -17.46 -7.96 -12.64
C GLU A 118 -18.72 -7.68 -11.79
N GLU A 119 -18.55 -7.53 -10.47
CA GLU A 119 -19.63 -7.29 -9.51
C GLU A 119 -19.75 -5.81 -9.11
N TYR A 120 -18.64 -5.08 -9.03
CA TYR A 120 -18.54 -3.70 -8.56
C TYR A 120 -17.95 -2.77 -9.62
N ASP A 121 -18.33 -1.49 -9.59
CA ASP A 121 -17.81 -0.48 -10.50
C ASP A 121 -16.40 0.01 -10.15
N SER A 122 -15.98 -0.09 -8.89
CA SER A 122 -14.60 0.19 -8.48
C SER A 122 -14.18 -0.65 -7.28
N LEU A 123 -12.87 -0.67 -6.98
CA LEU A 123 -12.41 -1.29 -5.73
C LEU A 123 -13.01 -0.58 -4.50
N GLU A 124 -13.16 0.74 -4.55
CA GLU A 124 -13.83 1.49 -3.47
C GLU A 124 -15.25 0.96 -3.13
N ASP A 125 -16.04 0.65 -4.15
CA ASP A 125 -17.40 0.13 -3.98
C ASP A 125 -17.38 -1.26 -3.34
N ALA A 126 -16.46 -2.12 -3.76
CA ALA A 126 -16.27 -3.44 -3.18
C ALA A 126 -15.87 -3.36 -1.68
N LEU A 127 -15.01 -2.42 -1.30
CA LEU A 127 -14.67 -2.19 0.11
C LEU A 127 -15.87 -1.64 0.91
N SER A 128 -16.70 -0.81 0.28
CA SER A 128 -17.89 -0.24 0.93
C SER A 128 -18.89 -1.32 1.32
N ALA A 129 -18.97 -2.41 0.53
CA ALA A 129 -19.82 -3.56 0.81
C ALA A 129 -19.31 -4.46 1.95
N SER A 130 -18.02 -4.39 2.30
CA SER A 130 -17.45 -5.21 3.39
C SER A 130 -17.99 -4.77 4.76
N PRO A 131 -18.46 -5.70 5.62
CA PRO A 131 -19.06 -5.37 6.91
C PRO A 131 -18.03 -4.97 7.98
N TYR A 132 -16.74 -5.13 7.69
CA TYR A 132 -15.68 -4.81 8.65
C TYR A 132 -15.47 -3.31 8.78
N PRO A 133 -15.29 -2.77 10.01
CA PRO A 133 -15.15 -1.33 10.24
C PRO A 133 -13.74 -0.81 9.93
N ASN A 134 -12.71 -1.66 10.09
CA ASN A 134 -11.33 -1.23 9.92
C ASN A 134 -10.93 -1.32 8.42
N PRO A 135 -10.39 -0.23 7.83
CA PRO A 135 -10.02 -0.21 6.41
C PRO A 135 -9.10 -1.35 5.95
N VAL A 136 -8.10 -1.72 6.75
CA VAL A 136 -7.19 -2.83 6.45
C VAL A 136 -7.95 -4.15 6.46
N THR A 137 -8.83 -4.36 7.45
CA THR A 137 -9.62 -5.61 7.54
C THR A 137 -10.61 -5.75 6.39
N LYS A 138 -11.17 -4.66 5.85
CA LYS A 138 -11.98 -4.69 4.62
C LYS A 138 -11.19 -5.27 3.43
N ILE A 139 -9.93 -4.86 3.26
CA ILE A 139 -9.06 -5.42 2.22
C ILE A 139 -8.77 -6.91 2.47
N GLN A 140 -8.47 -7.29 3.72
CA GLN A 140 -8.22 -8.69 4.09
C GLN A 140 -9.42 -9.59 3.81
N ASP A 141 -10.64 -9.07 3.99
CA ASP A 141 -11.90 -9.75 3.72
C ASP A 141 -12.09 -9.99 2.21
N ILE A 142 -12.09 -8.93 1.40
CA ILE A 142 -12.38 -9.04 -0.04
C ILE A 142 -11.29 -9.80 -0.81
N PHE A 143 -10.03 -9.79 -0.33
CA PHE A 143 -8.92 -10.56 -0.89
C PHE A 143 -8.54 -11.78 -0.04
N SER A 144 -9.46 -12.30 0.77
CA SER A 144 -9.21 -13.48 1.59
C SER A 144 -8.77 -14.69 0.74
N GLY A 145 -7.78 -15.42 1.25
CA GLY A 145 -7.20 -16.60 0.62
C GLY A 145 -6.14 -16.31 -0.46
N ILE A 146 -5.89 -15.04 -0.81
CA ILE A 146 -4.82 -14.68 -1.75
C ILE A 146 -3.46 -14.67 -1.03
N GLU A 147 -2.50 -15.39 -1.59
CA GLU A 147 -1.14 -15.44 -1.03
C GLU A 147 -0.54 -14.03 -0.88
N GLY A 148 0.03 -13.76 0.29
CA GLY A 148 0.54 -12.43 0.61
C GLY A 148 -0.47 -11.46 1.19
N ILE A 149 -1.77 -11.74 1.19
CA ILE A 149 -2.76 -10.99 1.95
C ILE A 149 -2.84 -11.59 3.36
N PRO A 150 -2.46 -10.87 4.43
CA PRO A 150 -2.51 -11.42 5.77
C PRO A 150 -3.94 -11.83 6.16
N VAL A 151 -4.09 -12.97 6.83
CA VAL A 151 -5.39 -13.40 7.37
C VAL A 151 -5.88 -12.46 8.48
N LEU A 152 -7.20 -12.32 8.61
CA LEU A 152 -7.84 -11.43 9.60
C LEU A 152 -7.40 -11.71 11.05
N THR A 153 -7.16 -12.97 11.40
CA THR A 153 -6.73 -13.42 12.73
C THR A 153 -5.20 -13.38 12.93
N GLY A 154 -4.46 -12.90 11.93
CA GLY A 154 -3.00 -12.87 11.95
C GLY A 154 -2.42 -11.72 12.75
N THR A 155 -1.10 -11.76 12.96
CA THR A 155 -0.36 -10.73 13.72
C THR A 155 0.42 -9.75 12.85
N SER A 156 0.27 -9.83 11.52
CA SER A 156 0.97 -8.95 10.58
C SER A 156 0.65 -7.48 10.82
N ALA A 157 1.63 -6.59 10.61
CA ALA A 157 1.42 -5.14 10.55
C ALA A 157 0.56 -4.68 9.36
N CYS A 158 0.33 -5.56 8.37
CA CYS A 158 -0.46 -5.26 7.17
C CYS A 158 0.02 -4.02 6.39
N LYS A 159 1.31 -3.68 6.52
CA LYS A 159 1.95 -2.49 5.93
C LYS A 159 1.58 -2.23 4.48
N ARG A 160 1.60 -3.27 3.64
CA ARG A 160 1.29 -3.15 2.20
C ARG A 160 -0.16 -2.73 1.94
N LEU A 161 -1.10 -3.25 2.73
CA LEU A 161 -2.52 -2.90 2.62
C LEU A 161 -2.75 -1.47 3.12
N ALA A 162 -2.15 -1.11 4.26
CA ALA A 162 -2.17 0.26 4.78
C ALA A 162 -1.57 1.27 3.79
N MET A 163 -0.47 0.91 3.12
CA MET A 163 0.18 1.73 2.10
C MET A 163 -0.71 1.95 0.88
N PHE A 164 -1.35 0.89 0.38
CA PHE A 164 -2.35 1.00 -0.69
C PHE A 164 -3.51 1.92 -0.30
N LEU A 165 -4.06 1.74 0.90
CA LEU A 165 -5.15 2.57 1.40
C LEU A 165 -4.74 4.03 1.52
N ARG A 166 -3.53 4.33 2.01
CA ARG A 166 -3.01 5.69 2.06
C ARG A 166 -3.00 6.32 0.66
N TRP A 167 -2.45 5.62 -0.33
CA TRP A 167 -2.41 6.11 -1.71
C TRP A 167 -3.81 6.44 -2.25
N MET A 168 -4.82 5.62 -1.97
CA MET A 168 -6.17 5.82 -2.52
C MET A 168 -7.00 6.87 -1.79
N VAL A 169 -6.82 7.01 -0.46
CA VAL A 169 -7.74 7.77 0.40
C VAL A 169 -7.16 9.13 0.81
N ARG A 170 -5.85 9.23 1.06
CA ARG A 170 -5.25 10.47 1.58
C ARG A 170 -5.27 11.55 0.48
N LYS A 171 -5.77 12.74 0.82
CA LYS A 171 -6.00 13.84 -0.13
C LYS A 171 -4.98 14.97 0.07
N ASP A 172 -3.76 14.77 -0.40
CA ASP A 172 -2.71 15.79 -0.28
C ASP A 172 -2.48 16.60 -1.56
N GLY A 173 -2.84 16.06 -2.73
CA GLY A 173 -2.57 16.69 -4.03
C GLY A 173 -1.09 16.72 -4.38
N ILE A 174 -0.28 15.88 -3.74
CA ILE A 174 1.18 15.83 -3.90
C ILE A 174 1.64 14.42 -4.25
N VAL A 175 1.49 13.47 -3.33
CA VAL A 175 1.99 12.09 -3.47
C VAL A 175 0.85 11.09 -3.61
N ASP A 176 -0.16 11.22 -2.75
CA ASP A 176 -1.29 10.29 -2.71
C ASP A 176 -2.41 10.79 -3.66
N PHE A 177 -3.22 9.88 -4.16
CA PHE A 177 -4.22 10.17 -5.19
C PHE A 177 -5.49 10.79 -4.60
N GLY A 178 -5.94 10.29 -3.44
CA GLY A 178 -7.16 10.78 -2.80
C GLY A 178 -8.43 10.57 -3.64
N ILE A 179 -8.43 9.56 -4.53
CA ILE A 179 -9.51 9.25 -5.48
C ILE A 179 -10.64 8.43 -4.87
N TRP A 180 -10.48 7.96 -3.62
CA TRP A 180 -11.56 7.38 -2.83
C TRP A 180 -12.17 8.44 -1.92
N GLU A 181 -13.50 8.59 -2.00
CA GLU A 181 -14.23 9.68 -1.37
C GLU A 181 -15.29 9.24 -0.36
N THR A 182 -15.83 8.03 -0.49
CA THR A 182 -17.03 7.59 0.24
C THR A 182 -16.74 6.45 1.20
N ALA A 183 -15.90 5.48 0.81
CA ALA A 183 -15.71 4.25 1.59
C ALA A 183 -14.97 4.49 2.92
N ILE A 184 -13.95 5.35 2.88
CA ILE A 184 -12.98 5.56 3.97
C ILE A 184 -12.56 7.04 3.95
N LYS A 185 -12.41 7.66 5.12
CA LYS A 185 -11.87 9.01 5.29
C LYS A 185 -10.40 9.00 5.73
N PRO A 186 -9.62 10.05 5.44
CA PRO A 186 -8.20 10.10 5.81
C PRO A 186 -7.92 9.86 7.31
N HIS A 187 -8.76 10.34 8.22
CA HIS A 187 -8.61 10.12 9.66
C HIS A 187 -8.84 8.67 10.13
N GLU A 188 -9.40 7.83 9.26
CA GLU A 188 -9.62 6.39 9.51
C GLU A 188 -8.44 5.53 9.03
N LEU A 189 -7.50 6.12 8.30
CA LEU A 189 -6.33 5.40 7.79
C LEU A 189 -5.40 4.98 8.92
N ILE A 190 -4.70 3.88 8.69
CA ILE A 190 -3.68 3.32 9.59
C ILE A 190 -2.33 3.46 8.91
N ILE A 191 -1.30 3.86 9.67
CA ILE A 191 0.03 4.07 9.11
C ILE A 191 0.62 2.78 8.52
N PRO A 192 1.26 2.82 7.34
CA PRO A 192 1.98 1.68 6.79
C PRO A 192 3.25 1.35 7.60
N LEU A 193 3.07 0.62 8.70
CA LEU A 193 4.13 0.30 9.65
C LEU A 193 5.15 -0.70 9.08
N ASP A 194 6.32 -0.21 8.66
CA ASP A 194 7.50 -1.04 8.40
C ASP A 194 8.54 -0.94 9.52
N THR A 195 9.65 -1.65 9.37
CA THR A 195 10.72 -1.69 10.38
C THR A 195 11.29 -0.31 10.68
N HIS A 196 11.42 0.56 9.68
CA HIS A 196 11.98 1.90 9.88
C HIS A 196 10.98 2.78 10.63
N VAL A 197 9.73 2.85 10.15
CA VAL A 197 8.66 3.60 10.81
C VAL A 197 8.49 3.13 12.27
N HIS A 198 8.60 1.82 12.50
CA HIS A 198 8.52 1.24 13.85
C HIS A 198 9.69 1.69 14.73
N GLN A 199 10.91 1.66 14.22
CA GLN A 199 12.11 2.10 14.95
C GLN A 199 12.02 3.57 15.35
N ILE A 200 11.68 4.46 14.41
CA ILE A 200 11.56 5.90 14.70
C ILE A 200 10.41 6.16 15.67
N SER A 201 9.31 5.41 15.54
CA SER A 201 8.19 5.49 16.49
C SER A 201 8.60 5.11 17.91
N LEU A 202 9.47 4.11 18.10
CA LEU A 202 10.05 3.76 19.41
C LEU A 202 10.96 4.87 19.93
N GLU A 203 11.85 5.42 19.09
CA GLU A 203 12.77 6.51 19.46
C GLU A 203 12.03 7.77 19.92
N LEU A 204 10.89 8.08 19.28
CA LEU A 204 10.05 9.24 19.60
C LEU A 204 9.02 8.95 20.71
N GLY A 205 8.94 7.71 21.22
CA GLY A 205 7.96 7.33 22.24
C GLY A 205 6.51 7.36 21.74
N LEU A 206 6.27 7.12 20.44
CA LEU A 206 4.93 6.96 19.87
C LEU A 206 4.33 5.59 20.19
N THR A 207 5.17 4.61 20.48
CA THR A 207 4.78 3.29 20.98
C THR A 207 5.90 2.72 21.86
N GLU A 208 5.54 1.81 22.76
CA GLU A 208 6.49 0.97 23.51
C GLU A 208 6.48 -0.49 23.04
N GLN A 209 5.64 -0.84 22.06
CA GLN A 209 5.50 -2.21 21.59
C GLN A 209 6.72 -2.66 20.79
N LYS A 210 7.32 -3.79 21.21
CA LYS A 210 8.54 -4.34 20.61
C LYS A 210 8.32 -5.05 19.26
N ASN A 211 7.09 -5.42 18.95
CA ASN A 211 6.75 -6.16 17.73
C ASN A 211 5.97 -5.26 16.77
N ALA A 212 6.31 -5.29 15.48
CA ALA A 212 5.54 -4.62 14.44
C ALA A 212 4.29 -5.45 14.10
N THR A 213 3.14 -5.05 14.63
CA THR A 213 1.84 -5.70 14.41
C THR A 213 0.79 -4.67 14.00
N LEU A 214 -0.38 -5.11 13.53
CA LEU A 214 -1.49 -4.20 13.22
C LEU A 214 -1.89 -3.39 14.46
N LYS A 215 -1.83 -3.99 15.65
CA LYS A 215 -2.08 -3.29 16.92
C LYS A 215 -1.06 -2.16 17.14
N THR A 216 0.22 -2.41 16.88
CA THR A 216 1.29 -1.40 16.96
C THR A 216 1.06 -0.28 15.96
N ALA A 217 0.63 -0.60 14.73
CA ALA A 217 0.33 0.40 13.71
C ALA A 217 -0.84 1.30 14.11
N VAL A 218 -1.90 0.71 14.70
CA VAL A 218 -3.03 1.47 15.25
C VAL A 218 -2.59 2.37 16.41
N GLU A 219 -1.77 1.88 17.34
CA GLU A 219 -1.24 2.68 18.46
C GLU A 219 -0.43 3.90 17.99
N ILE A 220 0.48 3.69 17.03
CA ILE A 220 1.25 4.79 16.42
C ILE A 220 0.32 5.77 15.71
N THR A 221 -0.70 5.27 14.99
CA THR A 221 -1.69 6.11 14.31
C THR A 221 -2.46 7.00 15.31
N GLU A 222 -2.88 6.44 16.45
CA GLU A 222 -3.54 7.22 17.52
C GLU A 222 -2.62 8.27 18.15
N ALA A 223 -1.33 7.96 18.30
CA ALA A 223 -0.35 8.95 18.73
C ALA A 223 -0.22 10.09 17.70
N LEU A 224 -0.17 9.77 16.40
CA LEU A 224 -0.07 10.74 15.31
C LEU A 224 -1.32 11.62 15.16
N LYS A 225 -2.51 11.13 15.54
CA LYS A 225 -3.74 11.95 15.60
C LYS A 225 -3.62 13.14 16.55
N GLN A 226 -2.73 13.10 17.53
CA GLN A 226 -2.44 14.27 18.39
C GLN A 226 -1.75 15.41 17.63
N VAL A 227 -1.18 15.13 16.46
CA VAL A 227 -0.48 16.09 15.60
C VAL A 227 -1.28 16.37 14.34
N PHE A 228 -1.78 15.32 13.69
CA PHE A 228 -2.51 15.37 12.43
C PHE A 228 -3.89 14.72 12.62
N PRO A 229 -4.85 15.39 13.29
CA PRO A 229 -6.13 14.78 13.67
C PRO A 229 -6.97 14.33 12.47
N ASP A 230 -6.93 15.10 11.36
CA ASP A 230 -7.71 14.81 10.16
C ASP A 230 -6.96 13.93 9.15
N ASP A 231 -5.64 13.78 9.28
CA ASP A 231 -4.77 13.03 8.36
C ASP A 231 -3.56 12.43 9.11
N PRO A 232 -3.76 11.42 9.99
CA PRO A 232 -2.69 10.83 10.77
C PRO A 232 -1.60 10.17 9.90
N CYS A 233 -1.95 9.72 8.69
CA CYS A 233 -1.01 9.10 7.76
C CYS A 233 -0.04 10.09 7.09
N LEU A 234 -0.27 11.41 7.18
CA LEU A 234 0.78 12.41 6.90
C LEU A 234 2.02 12.18 7.76
N GLY A 235 1.83 11.64 8.97
CA GLY A 235 2.92 11.23 9.85
C GLY A 235 3.85 10.17 9.26
N ASP A 236 3.43 9.40 8.24
CA ASP A 236 4.33 8.47 7.56
C ASP A 236 5.50 9.19 6.88
N PHE A 237 5.24 10.33 6.23
CA PHE A 237 6.31 11.15 5.63
C PHE A 237 7.25 11.73 6.69
N ALA A 238 6.71 12.10 7.86
CA ALA A 238 7.50 12.57 8.98
C ALA A 238 8.44 11.48 9.53
N LEU A 239 7.92 10.26 9.67
CA LEU A 239 8.66 9.14 10.24
C LEU A 239 9.62 8.49 9.25
N PHE A 240 9.29 8.51 7.95
CA PHE A 240 10.10 7.92 6.89
C PHE A 240 11.28 8.80 6.47
N GLY A 241 11.10 10.12 6.44
CA GLY A 241 12.14 11.00 5.93
C GLY A 241 13.28 11.30 6.91
N TYR A 242 13.09 11.05 8.21
CA TYR A 242 14.10 11.34 9.25
C TYR A 242 15.50 10.78 8.95
N ASP A 243 15.61 9.66 8.23
CA ASP A 243 16.91 9.06 7.86
C ASP A 243 17.70 9.89 6.84
N ILE A 244 17.05 10.59 5.91
CA ILE A 244 17.73 11.43 4.90
C ILE A 244 18.58 12.53 5.58
N ASN A 245 18.18 12.93 6.79
CA ASN A 245 18.87 13.94 7.58
C ASN A 245 19.82 13.35 8.65
N ARG A 246 19.90 12.02 8.82
CA ARG A 246 20.92 11.36 9.67
C ARG A 246 22.18 10.95 8.88
N GLU A 247 22.10 10.84 7.56
CA GLU A 247 23.25 10.59 6.68
C GLU A 247 24.02 11.87 6.26
N LYS A 248 23.79 13.01 6.93
CA LYS A 248 24.56 14.25 6.78
C LYS A 248 25.12 14.71 8.12
#